data_AF-A0A940Q3E9-F1
#
_entry.id   AF-A0A940Q3E9-F1
#
_cell.length_a   1.000
_cell.length_b   1.000
_cell.length_c   1.000
_cell.angle_alpha   90.00
_cell.angle_beta   90.00
_cell.angle_gamma   90.00
#
_symmetry.space_group_name_H-M   'P 1'
#
loop_
_entity.id
_entity.type
_entity.pdbx_description
1 polymer ?
#
loop_
_entity_poly.entity_id
_entity_poly.type
_entity_poly.pdbx_seq_one_letter_code
_entity_poly.pdbx_strand_id
1 'polypeptide(L)'
;MWLDLYDSKIWKKFIEYAFRKSDYFSLKNYCWSEDRNLNYEYHILNDRLEKYIHSDNSLPKGIWGEYKVSYYECSFHTMSIIREIPNITKMIFPEFAEDICFYIDDKMWFESITHDEYWKIKDTHIQNDISCFFAEIEGSKIN
;
A
#
# COMPACT_ATOMS: atom_id res chain seq x y z
N MET A 1 -0.30 15.34 -5.29
CA MET A 1 1.16 15.24 -5.50
C MET A 1 1.52 13.85 -5.99
N TRP A 2 2.50 13.75 -6.91
CA TRP A 2 3.07 12.48 -7.39
C TRP A 2 4.41 12.23 -6.70
N LEU A 3 4.63 11.00 -6.26
CA LEU A 3 5.89 10.55 -5.65
C LEU A 3 6.57 9.56 -6.59
N ASP A 4 7.90 9.61 -6.71
CA ASP A 4 8.66 8.63 -7.50
C ASP A 4 8.82 7.30 -6.74
N LEU A 5 7.71 6.57 -6.60
CA LEU A 5 7.68 5.28 -5.88
C LEU A 5 8.27 4.12 -6.71
N TYR A 6 8.84 4.39 -7.88
CA TYR A 6 9.58 3.43 -8.69
C TYR A 6 10.95 3.10 -8.05
N ASP A 7 11.58 4.07 -7.39
CA ASP A 7 12.83 3.88 -6.66
C ASP A 7 12.59 3.09 -5.36
N SER A 8 13.28 1.94 -5.22
CA SER A 8 13.12 1.04 -4.07
C SER A 8 13.45 1.67 -2.71
N LYS A 9 14.36 2.65 -2.65
CA LYS A 9 14.70 3.37 -1.41
C LYS A 9 13.58 4.35 -1.06
N ILE A 10 13.05 5.08 -2.06
CA ILE A 10 11.92 6.01 -1.89
C ILE A 10 10.68 5.22 -1.46
N TRP A 11 10.38 4.10 -2.12
CA TRP A 11 9.29 3.20 -1.76
C TRP A 11 9.40 2.71 -0.31
N LYS A 12 10.56 2.18 0.10
CA LYS A 12 10.73 1.68 1.47
C LYS A 12 10.55 2.78 2.51
N LYS A 13 11.01 3.99 2.22
CA LYS A 13 10.82 5.16 3.09
C LYS A 13 9.37 5.63 3.11
N PHE A 14 8.70 5.61 1.96
CA PHE A 14 7.26 5.86 1.85
C PHE A 14 6.47 4.88 2.73
N ILE A 15 6.74 3.58 2.63
CA ILE A 15 6.06 2.57 3.45
C ILE A 15 6.33 2.78 4.94
N GLU A 16 7.57 3.07 5.35
CA GLU A 16 7.86 3.43 6.75
C GLU A 16 7.03 4.63 7.23
N TYR A 17 6.93 5.68 6.42
CA TYR A 17 6.13 6.86 6.72
C TYR A 17 4.64 6.53 6.79
N ALA A 18 4.12 5.82 5.79
CA ALA A 18 2.71 5.46 5.68
C ALA A 18 2.25 4.63 6.87
N PHE A 19 3.03 3.64 7.30
CA PHE A 19 2.73 2.82 8.49
C PHE A 19 2.77 3.60 9.81
N ARG A 20 3.59 4.65 9.91
CA ARG A 20 3.62 5.51 11.11
C ARG A 20 2.43 6.45 11.20
N LYS A 21 1.88 6.84 10.06
CA LYS A 21 0.79 7.81 9.98
C LYS A 21 -0.59 7.17 9.99
N SER A 22 -0.71 5.95 9.48
CA SER A 22 -1.99 5.29 9.22
C SER A 22 -2.40 4.39 10.37
N ASP A 23 -3.70 4.29 10.61
CA ASP A 23 -4.28 3.35 11.57
C ASP A 23 -4.32 1.93 10.95
N TYR A 24 -4.65 1.86 9.66
CA TYR A 24 -4.72 0.62 8.90
C TYR A 24 -4.43 0.85 7.41
N PHE A 25 -4.19 -0.26 6.70
CA PHE A 25 -4.04 -0.29 5.25
C PHE A 25 -4.96 -1.34 4.65
N SER A 26 -5.23 -1.23 3.36
CA SER A 26 -5.96 -2.24 2.60
C SER A 26 -5.19 -2.70 1.38
N LEU A 27 -5.32 -3.98 1.06
CA LEU A 27 -4.97 -4.53 -0.24
C LEU A 27 -6.28 -4.80 -0.98
N LYS A 28 -6.46 -4.16 -2.14
CA LYS A 28 -7.61 -4.39 -3.02
C LYS A 28 -7.13 -5.18 -4.22
N ASN A 29 -7.78 -6.30 -4.48
CA ASN A 29 -7.53 -7.10 -5.66
C ASN A 29 -8.78 -7.11 -6.54
N TYR A 30 -8.61 -6.92 -7.84
CA TYR A 30 -9.69 -6.91 -8.80
C TYR A 30 -10.11 -8.36 -9.13
N CYS A 31 -11.40 -8.70 -9.03
CA CYS A 31 -11.94 -10.06 -9.08
C CYS A 31 -11.56 -10.88 -10.33
N TRP A 32 -11.34 -10.27 -11.50
CA TRP A 32 -10.84 -10.96 -12.71
C TRP A 32 -9.41 -11.53 -12.56
N SER A 33 -8.68 -11.11 -11.53
CA SER A 33 -7.39 -11.68 -11.21
C SER A 33 -7.51 -13.10 -10.63
N GLU A 34 -8.67 -13.47 -10.05
CA GLU A 34 -8.95 -14.84 -9.58
C GLU A 34 -9.09 -15.83 -10.74
N ASP A 35 -9.46 -15.35 -11.94
CA ASP A 35 -9.55 -16.16 -13.17
C ASP A 35 -8.18 -16.43 -13.81
N ARG A 36 -7.11 -15.84 -13.29
CA ARG A 36 -5.73 -16.03 -13.77
C ARG A 36 -4.90 -16.68 -12.67
N ASN A 37 -3.97 -17.56 -13.05
CA ASN A 37 -2.98 -18.11 -12.12
C ASN A 37 -2.13 -16.95 -11.57
N LEU A 38 -2.53 -16.40 -10.42
CA LEU A 38 -1.78 -15.38 -9.70
C LEU A 38 -0.39 -15.93 -9.36
N ASN A 39 0.62 -15.06 -9.35
CA ASN A 39 1.99 -15.48 -9.13
C ASN A 39 2.18 -16.04 -7.72
N TYR A 40 3.16 -16.92 -7.56
CA TYR A 40 3.53 -17.53 -6.28
C TYR A 40 3.80 -16.49 -5.18
N GLU A 41 4.38 -15.35 -5.54
CA GLU A 41 4.65 -14.24 -4.62
C GLU A 41 3.37 -13.63 -4.02
N TYR A 42 2.29 -13.52 -4.79
CA TYR A 42 0.99 -13.07 -4.29
C TYR A 42 0.45 -13.97 -3.20
N HIS A 43 0.53 -15.29 -3.40
CA HIS A 43 0.06 -16.26 -2.42
C HIS A 43 0.89 -16.20 -1.14
N ILE A 44 2.22 -16.09 -1.25
CA ILE A 44 3.09 -15.90 -0.08
C ILE A 44 2.72 -14.63 0.69
N LEU A 45 2.50 -13.52 0.00
CA LEU A 45 2.15 -12.25 0.65
C LEU A 45 0.84 -12.39 1.44
N ASN A 46 -0.20 -12.93 0.80
CA ASN A 46 -1.50 -13.11 1.44
C ASN A 46 -1.46 -14.08 2.63
N ASP A 47 -0.80 -15.23 2.49
CA ASP A 47 -0.66 -16.20 3.59
C ASP A 47 0.02 -15.59 4.82
N ARG A 48 1.02 -14.72 4.59
CA ARG A 48 1.75 -14.04 5.68
C ARG A 48 0.93 -12.94 6.35
N LEU A 49 0.03 -12.30 5.60
CA LEU A 49 -0.82 -11.21 6.07
C LEU A 49 -2.14 -11.69 6.67
N GLU A 50 -2.64 -12.88 6.30
CA GLU A 50 -3.95 -13.40 6.71
C GLU A 50 -4.20 -13.33 8.22
N LYS A 51 -3.19 -13.67 9.03
CA LYS A 51 -3.27 -13.61 10.49
C LYS A 51 -3.33 -12.20 11.10
N TYR A 52 -3.13 -11.16 10.29
CA TYR A 52 -3.16 -9.76 10.70
C TYR A 52 -4.34 -8.99 10.09
N ILE A 53 -5.32 -9.69 9.51
CA ILE A 53 -6.55 -9.08 9.00
C ILE A 53 -7.21 -8.30 10.14
N HIS A 54 -7.45 -7.02 9.88
CA HIS A 54 -8.08 -6.11 10.82
C HIS A 54 -9.50 -6.57 11.10
N SER A 55 -9.85 -6.78 12.37
CA SER A 55 -11.11 -7.42 12.77
C SER A 55 -12.29 -6.46 12.91
N ASP A 56 -12.12 -5.16 12.67
CA ASP A 56 -13.24 -4.20 12.76
C ASP A 56 -14.33 -4.49 11.71
N ASN A 57 -15.56 -4.70 12.20
CA ASN A 57 -16.73 -5.01 11.38
C ASN A 57 -17.39 -3.75 10.79
N SER A 58 -16.96 -2.56 11.21
CA SER A 58 -17.41 -1.28 10.66
C SER A 58 -16.83 -1.00 9.26
N LEU A 59 -15.66 -1.57 8.97
CA LEU A 59 -15.00 -1.40 7.69
C LEU A 59 -15.67 -2.24 6.60
N PRO A 60 -15.77 -1.71 5.37
CA PRO A 60 -16.37 -2.39 4.24
C PRO A 60 -15.54 -3.61 3.81
N LYS A 61 -15.64 -4.73 4.52
CA LYS A 61 -14.99 -6.00 4.19
C LYS A 61 -15.78 -6.75 3.10
N GLY A 62 -15.08 -7.35 2.15
CA GLY A 62 -15.69 -8.22 1.12
C GLY A 62 -15.51 -7.70 -0.31
N ILE A 63 -16.42 -8.10 -1.20
CA ILE A 63 -16.42 -7.71 -2.61
C ILE A 63 -17.12 -6.35 -2.76
N TRP A 64 -16.38 -5.32 -3.17
CA TRP A 64 -16.87 -3.98 -3.46
C TRP A 64 -16.79 -3.72 -4.96
N GLY A 65 -17.94 -3.85 -5.63
CA GLY A 65 -17.99 -3.85 -7.09
C GLY A 65 -17.21 -5.05 -7.63
N GLU A 66 -16.12 -4.78 -8.34
CA GLU A 66 -15.25 -5.80 -8.93
C GLU A 66 -13.96 -6.01 -8.11
N TYR A 67 -13.91 -5.60 -6.84
CA TYR A 67 -12.72 -5.74 -6.00
C TYR A 67 -12.98 -6.55 -4.74
N LYS A 68 -12.09 -7.48 -4.41
CA LYS A 68 -11.94 -8.03 -3.07
C LYS A 68 -11.04 -7.12 -2.25
N VAL A 69 -11.51 -6.66 -1.09
CA VAL A 69 -10.73 -5.77 -0.22
C VAL A 69 -10.45 -6.44 1.12
N SER A 70 -9.17 -6.53 1.47
CA SER A 70 -8.69 -6.99 2.77
C SER A 70 -8.06 -5.82 3.53
N TYR A 71 -8.44 -5.66 4.79
CA TYR A 71 -7.92 -4.61 5.68
C TYR A 71 -6.97 -5.21 6.71
N TYR A 72 -5.91 -4.49 7.04
CA TYR A 72 -4.85 -4.93 7.94
C TYR A 72 -4.42 -3.78 8.85
N GLU A 73 -4.14 -4.08 10.11
CA GLU A 73 -3.61 -3.09 11.05
C GLU A 73 -2.21 -2.62 10.63
N CYS A 74 -1.93 -1.33 10.76
CA CYS A 74 -0.58 -0.81 10.57
C CYS A 74 0.30 -1.12 11.79
N SER A 75 0.95 -2.29 11.77
CA SER A 75 1.89 -2.73 12.81
C SER A 75 3.32 -2.88 12.28
N PHE A 76 4.28 -3.04 13.19
CA PHE A 76 5.67 -3.37 12.82
C PHE A 76 5.76 -4.66 11.99
N HIS A 77 4.94 -5.67 12.30
CA HIS A 77 4.96 -6.96 11.62
C HIS A 77 4.46 -6.85 10.18
N THR A 78 3.31 -6.23 9.98
CA THR A 78 2.73 -6.00 8.65
C THR A 78 3.61 -5.06 7.82
N MET A 79 4.22 -4.05 8.44
CA MET A 79 5.21 -3.19 7.77
C MET A 79 6.40 -4.02 7.28
N SER A 80 6.94 -4.92 8.11
CA SER A 80 8.09 -5.75 7.71
C SER A 80 7.78 -6.60 6.47
N ILE A 81 6.54 -7.10 6.35
CA ILE A 81 6.08 -7.88 5.21
C ILE A 81 5.96 -6.99 3.96
N ILE A 82 5.21 -5.87 4.05
CA ILE A 82 4.97 -4.97 2.91
C ILE A 82 6.27 -4.36 2.37
N ARG A 83 7.27 -4.10 3.24
CA ARG A 83 8.57 -3.55 2.83
C ARG A 83 9.45 -4.50 2.04
N GLU A 84 9.14 -5.80 2.02
CA GLU A 84 9.84 -6.76 1.18
C GLU A 84 9.47 -6.58 -0.30
N ILE A 85 8.31 -6.00 -0.59
CA ILE A 85 7.93 -5.56 -1.93
C ILE A 85 8.95 -4.49 -2.38
N PRO A 86 9.72 -4.72 -3.45
CA PRO A 86 10.84 -3.85 -3.81
C PRO A 86 10.44 -2.40 -4.11
N ASN A 87 9.32 -2.22 -4.81
CA ASN A 87 8.75 -0.95 -5.23
C ASN A 87 7.29 -1.13 -5.68
N ILE A 88 6.61 -0.03 -6.00
CA ILE A 88 5.20 -0.06 -6.36
C ILE A 88 4.90 -0.84 -7.66
N THR A 89 5.85 -0.92 -8.60
CA THR A 89 5.63 -1.65 -9.86
C THR A 89 5.55 -3.15 -9.66
N LYS A 90 6.14 -3.68 -8.59
CA LYS A 90 5.94 -5.09 -8.23
C LYS A 90 4.52 -5.37 -7.77
N MET A 91 3.76 -4.36 -7.37
CA MET A 91 2.36 -4.54 -7.01
C MET A 91 1.43 -4.72 -8.23
N ILE A 92 1.94 -4.55 -9.45
CA ILE A 92 1.21 -4.73 -10.70
C ILE A 92 1.09 -6.23 -11.03
N PHE A 93 0.10 -6.58 -11.86
CA PHE A 93 0.01 -7.93 -12.44
C PHE A 93 1.22 -8.21 -13.36
N PRO A 94 1.78 -9.44 -13.35
CA PRO A 94 1.30 -10.64 -12.66
C PRO A 94 1.82 -10.85 -11.23
N GLU A 95 2.71 -10.00 -10.70
CA GLU A 95 3.40 -10.26 -9.43
C GLU A 95 2.49 -10.28 -8.19
N PHE A 96 1.96 -9.12 -7.77
CA PHE A 96 0.99 -9.07 -6.66
C PHE A 96 -0.42 -8.70 -7.13
N ALA A 97 -0.58 -7.93 -8.21
CA ALA A 97 -1.89 -7.51 -8.74
C ALA A 97 -2.83 -6.87 -7.68
N GLU A 98 -2.26 -6.12 -6.73
CA GLU A 98 -2.99 -5.50 -5.63
C GLU A 98 -2.81 -3.98 -5.62
N ASP A 99 -3.88 -3.27 -5.32
CA ASP A 99 -3.86 -1.87 -4.96
C ASP A 99 -3.64 -1.73 -3.45
N ILE A 100 -2.59 -1.05 -3.03
CA ILE A 100 -2.38 -0.68 -1.62
C ILE A 100 -2.97 0.70 -1.33
N CYS A 101 -3.76 0.78 -0.27
CA CYS A 101 -4.34 2.04 0.22
C CYS A 101 -4.07 2.19 1.71
N PHE A 102 -3.92 3.44 2.17
CA PHE A 102 -3.69 3.76 3.58
C PHE A 102 -4.72 4.75 4.11
N TYR A 103 -5.05 4.63 5.40
CA TYR A 103 -6.17 5.31 6.02
C TYR A 103 -5.80 5.94 7.38
N ILE A 104 -6.39 7.10 7.68
CA ILE A 104 -6.36 7.77 8.99
C ILE A 104 -7.79 8.12 9.35
N ASP A 105 -8.26 7.78 10.56
CA ASP A 105 -9.63 8.07 11.01
C ASP A 105 -10.70 7.68 9.97
N ASP A 106 -10.60 6.46 9.45
CA ASP A 106 -11.42 5.87 8.38
C ASP A 106 -11.37 6.56 7.01
N LYS A 107 -10.51 7.56 6.83
CA LYS A 107 -10.35 8.30 5.57
C LYS A 107 -9.10 7.85 4.82
N MET A 108 -9.30 7.46 3.58
CA MET A 108 -8.22 7.09 2.67
C MET A 108 -7.39 8.32 2.28
N TRP A 109 -6.12 8.33 2.66
CA TRP A 109 -5.20 9.42 2.29
C TRP A 109 -4.23 9.04 1.18
N PHE A 110 -4.00 7.74 0.96
CA PHE A 110 -3.21 7.24 -0.16
C PHE A 110 -3.94 6.09 -0.86
N GLU A 111 -3.85 6.09 -2.18
CA GLU A 111 -4.39 5.05 -3.05
C GLU A 111 -3.41 4.80 -4.19
N SER A 112 -3.03 3.54 -4.40
CA SER A 112 -2.50 3.08 -5.68
C SER A 112 -3.63 2.48 -6.53
N ILE A 113 -3.45 2.55 -7.83
CA ILE A 113 -4.21 1.87 -8.87
C ILE A 113 -3.14 1.25 -9.77
N THR A 114 -2.66 0.07 -9.38
CA THR A 114 -1.43 -0.53 -9.89
C THR A 114 -1.60 -1.01 -11.33
N HIS A 115 -2.79 -1.43 -11.74
CA HIS A 115 -3.09 -1.77 -13.13
C HIS A 115 -3.00 -0.59 -14.10
N ASP A 116 -3.16 0.64 -13.61
CA ASP A 116 -3.01 1.88 -14.38
C ASP A 116 -1.67 2.60 -14.09
N GLU A 117 -0.75 1.96 -13.35
CA GLU A 117 0.51 2.54 -12.90
C GLU A 117 0.34 3.90 -12.20
N TYR A 118 -0.76 4.02 -11.46
CA TYR A 118 -1.23 5.27 -10.90
C TYR A 118 -1.19 5.24 -9.38
N TRP A 119 -0.86 6.36 -8.74
CA TRP A 119 -1.05 6.54 -7.32
C TRP A 119 -1.23 8.00 -6.96
N LYS A 120 -1.97 8.25 -5.87
CA LYS A 120 -2.21 9.60 -5.40
C LYS A 120 -2.26 9.68 -3.88
N ILE A 121 -1.83 10.83 -3.41
CA ILE A 121 -2.14 11.32 -2.06
C ILE A 121 -3.42 12.14 -2.16
N LYS A 122 -4.47 11.70 -1.47
CA LYS A 122 -5.82 12.28 -1.50
C LYS A 122 -6.00 13.39 -0.46
N ASP A 123 -5.26 13.33 0.66
CA ASP A 123 -5.33 14.32 1.73
C ASP A 123 -4.27 15.41 1.56
N THR A 124 -4.70 16.67 1.48
CA THR A 124 -3.83 17.84 1.30
C THR A 124 -2.95 18.16 2.51
N HIS A 125 -3.36 17.83 3.73
CA HIS A 125 -2.52 18.02 4.92
C HIS A 125 -1.32 17.08 4.87
N ILE A 126 -1.56 15.81 4.50
CA ILE A 126 -0.49 14.82 4.36
C ILE A 126 0.42 15.11 3.18
N GLN A 127 -0.10 15.74 2.10
CA GLN A 127 0.75 16.20 1.00
C GLN A 127 1.86 17.13 1.47
N ASN A 128 1.59 18.05 2.40
CA ASN A 128 2.61 18.96 2.91
C ASN A 128 3.64 18.22 3.78
N ASP A 129 3.17 17.40 4.73
CA ASP A 129 4.05 16.62 5.62
C ASP A 129 5.01 15.73 4.83
N ILE A 130 4.49 15.07 3.80
CA ILE A 130 5.26 14.10 3.04
C ILE A 130 6.22 14.79 2.05
N SER A 131 5.89 15.98 1.55
CA SER A 131 6.85 16.82 0.81
C SER A 131 8.05 17.20 1.67
N CYS A 132 7.83 17.58 2.93
CA CYS A 132 8.91 17.85 3.88
C CYS A 132 9.76 16.61 4.14
N PHE A 133 9.11 15.45 4.37
CA PHE A 133 9.81 14.18 4.57
C PHE A 133 10.70 13.77 3.39
N PHE A 134 10.23 13.93 2.15
CA PHE A 134 11.04 13.61 0.97
C PHE A 134 12.14 14.63 0.71
N ALA A 135 11.91 15.92 0.98
CA ALA A 135 12.95 16.94 0.91
C ALA A 135 14.13 16.64 1.88
N GLU A 136 13.83 16.13 3.08
CA GLU A 136 14.87 15.67 4.03
C GLU A 136 15.68 14.49 3.49
N ILE A 137 15.02 13.52 2.82
CA ILE A 137 15.68 12.36 2.22
C ILE A 137 16.61 12.78 1.07
N GLU A 138 16.17 13.72 0.23
CA GLU A 138 16.98 14.23 -0.88
C GLU A 138 18.14 15.10 -0.39
N GLY A 139 17.91 15.96 0.60
CA GLY A 139 18.97 16.78 1.23
C GLY A 139 20.02 15.93 1.96
N SER A 140 19.63 14.78 2.50
CA SER A 140 20.55 13.83 3.14
C SER A 140 21.47 13.09 2.16
N LYS A 141 21.21 13.15 0.84
CA LYS A 141 22.11 12.60 -0.20
C LYS A 141 23.28 13.53 -0.55
N ILE A 142 23.29 14.76 -0.03
CA ILE A 142 24.26 15.82 -0.40
C ILE A 142 25.42 15.92 0.62
N ASN A 143 25.40 15.16 1.71
CA ASN A 143 26.49 15.11 2.71
C ASN A 143 27.25 13.79 2.69
#